data_AF-A0A9D6LGJ0-F1
#
_entry.id   AF-A0A9D6LGJ0-F1
#
_cell.length_a   1.000
_cell.length_b   1.000
_cell.length_c   1.000
_cell.angle_alpha   90.00
_cell.angle_beta   90.00
_cell.angle_gamma   90.00
#
_symmetry.space_group_name_H-M   'P 1'
#
loop_
_entity.id
_entity.type
_entity.pdbx_description
1 polymer ?
#
loop_
_entity_poly.entity_id
_entity_poly.type
_entity_poly.pdbx_seq_one_letter_code
_entity_poly.pdbx_strand_id
1 'polypeptide(L)'
;KRRIGAKIIGRDRVLDLALLQLKGGKSVENLKPTELGSSEKVRIGESVFAIGNPFGLTHTVTAGIISAKNRAIGVGALDNFLQTDASINFGNSGGPLFDLHGDVIGINTAINAQGQNLGFAIPIDEAKAHLDELKNFGYVVRPWLGVLGETITPALQHYYNLPTDHGVVVVKFAAKAPAKTAGLTNGDIVVKVNDQDIKERADVQRLLAKAKPGDKVSVKALRGARVLNVEVKVTAAPDTSEMPEGVF
;
A
#
# COMPACT_ATOMS: atom_id res chain seq x y z
N LYS A 1 31.09 -14.60 6.81
CA LYS A 1 29.81 -14.08 6.26
C LYS A 1 30.08 -13.41 4.92
N ARG A 2 29.51 -13.91 3.81
CA ARG A 2 29.60 -13.26 2.50
C ARG A 2 28.75 -11.98 2.52
N ARG A 3 29.33 -10.82 2.22
CA ARG A 3 28.60 -9.54 2.11
C ARG A 3 28.52 -9.15 0.63
N ILE A 4 27.34 -8.77 0.17
CA ILE A 4 27.09 -8.37 -1.21
C ILE A 4 26.40 -7.01 -1.13
N GLY A 5 26.92 -6.01 -1.84
CA GLY A 5 26.26 -4.72 -1.94
C GLY A 5 24.98 -4.82 -2.75
N ALA A 6 24.02 -3.93 -2.52
CA ALA A 6 22.82 -3.82 -3.35
C ALA A 6 22.56 -2.35 -3.73
N LYS A 7 21.81 -2.14 -4.81
CA LYS A 7 21.19 -0.84 -5.13
C LYS A 7 19.67 -1.01 -5.06
N ILE A 8 18.97 0.02 -4.60
CA ILE A 8 17.52 0.09 -4.75
C ILE A 8 17.22 0.33 -6.23
N ILE A 9 16.36 -0.49 -6.80
CA ILE A 9 15.83 -0.34 -8.16
C ILE A 9 14.51 0.40 -8.12
N GLY A 10 13.64 0.00 -7.18
CA GLY A 10 12.39 0.69 -6.94
C GLY A 10 11.84 0.42 -5.56
N ARG A 11 10.92 1.26 -5.12
CA ARG A 11 10.22 1.11 -3.85
C ARG A 11 8.80 1.64 -3.93
N ASP A 12 7.95 1.06 -3.11
CA ASP A 12 6.59 1.50 -2.94
C ASP A 12 6.22 1.51 -1.47
N ARG A 13 6.05 2.71 -0.90
CA ARG A 13 5.71 2.86 0.51
C ARG A 13 4.29 2.41 0.84
N VAL A 14 3.39 2.46 -0.13
CA VAL A 14 1.99 2.14 0.06
C VAL A 14 1.79 0.63 0.22
N LEU A 15 2.55 -0.15 -0.55
CA LEU A 15 2.59 -1.62 -0.50
C LEU A 15 3.60 -2.16 0.51
N ASP A 16 4.47 -1.31 1.06
CA ASP A 16 5.64 -1.73 1.84
C ASP A 16 6.55 -2.70 1.05
N LEU A 17 6.82 -2.37 -0.22
CA LEU A 17 7.67 -3.16 -1.11
C LEU A 17 8.92 -2.41 -1.54
N ALA A 18 10.04 -3.13 -1.67
CA ALA A 18 11.25 -2.62 -2.27
C ALA A 18 11.91 -3.68 -3.16
N LEU A 19 12.30 -3.28 -4.36
CA LEU A 19 13.09 -4.10 -5.28
C LEU A 19 14.54 -3.65 -5.23
N LEU A 20 15.43 -4.57 -4.88
CA LEU A 20 16.87 -4.34 -4.85
C LEU A 20 17.59 -5.18 -5.89
N GLN A 21 18.68 -4.64 -6.44
CA GLN A 21 19.58 -5.38 -7.29
C GLN A 21 20.95 -5.54 -6.63
N LEU A 22 21.38 -6.78 -6.49
CA LEU A 22 22.69 -7.12 -5.96
C LEU A 22 23.80 -6.65 -6.90
N LYS A 23 24.88 -6.12 -6.33
CA LYS A 23 26.12 -5.74 -7.00
C LYS A 23 27.13 -6.86 -6.78
N GLY A 24 27.59 -7.56 -7.82
CA GLY A 24 28.65 -8.55 -7.57
C GLY A 24 29.08 -9.52 -8.67
N GLY A 25 28.63 -9.40 -9.93
CA GLY A 25 29.05 -10.30 -11.03
C GLY A 25 29.02 -11.77 -10.63
N LYS A 26 30.15 -12.48 -10.73
CA LYS A 26 30.34 -13.89 -10.33
C LYS A 26 29.86 -14.26 -8.91
N SER A 27 29.89 -13.32 -7.96
CA SER A 27 29.39 -13.59 -6.59
C SER A 27 27.86 -13.76 -6.57
N VAL A 28 27.15 -13.13 -7.51
CA VAL A 28 25.70 -13.24 -7.68
C VAL A 28 25.33 -14.40 -8.59
N GLU A 29 26.17 -14.74 -9.59
CA GLU A 29 25.92 -15.84 -10.54
C GLU A 29 25.70 -17.21 -9.88
N ASN A 30 26.35 -17.44 -8.73
CA ASN A 30 26.20 -18.70 -7.97
C ASN A 30 24.99 -18.70 -7.01
N LEU A 31 24.19 -17.63 -6.98
CA LEU A 31 22.95 -17.62 -6.20
C LEU A 31 21.85 -18.36 -6.93
N LYS A 32 21.13 -19.20 -6.20
CA LYS A 32 19.90 -19.81 -6.68
C LYS A 32 18.72 -18.94 -6.22
N PRO A 33 17.96 -18.31 -7.14
CA PRO A 33 16.72 -17.68 -6.75
C PRO A 33 15.76 -18.75 -6.21
N THR A 34 14.90 -18.33 -5.30
CA THR A 34 13.76 -19.14 -4.89
C THR A 34 12.63 -19.00 -5.91
N GLU A 35 11.75 -20.00 -5.98
CA GLU A 35 10.57 -19.96 -6.82
C GLU A 35 9.48 -19.11 -6.16
N LEU A 36 8.76 -18.34 -6.99
CA LEU A 36 7.61 -17.57 -6.55
C LEU A 36 6.34 -18.35 -6.87
N GLY A 37 5.62 -18.77 -5.82
CA GLY A 37 4.37 -19.50 -5.93
C GLY A 37 3.19 -18.59 -6.29
N SER A 38 2.00 -18.93 -5.81
CA SER A 38 0.79 -18.11 -5.96
C SER A 38 0.02 -18.04 -4.65
N SER A 39 -0.08 -16.85 -4.09
CA SER A 39 -0.93 -16.53 -2.94
C SER A 39 -2.42 -16.65 -3.22
N GLU A 40 -2.86 -16.53 -4.47
CA GLU A 40 -4.25 -16.75 -4.85
C GLU A 40 -4.69 -18.20 -4.59
N LYS A 41 -3.81 -19.17 -4.88
CA LYS A 41 -4.09 -20.61 -4.71
C LYS A 41 -4.01 -21.08 -3.26
N VAL A 42 -3.38 -20.29 -2.40
CA VAL A 42 -3.21 -20.61 -0.98
C VAL A 42 -4.55 -20.68 -0.28
N ARG A 43 -4.72 -21.68 0.57
CA ARG A 43 -5.93 -21.90 1.39
C ARG A 43 -5.65 -21.66 2.87
N ILE A 44 -6.68 -21.19 3.56
CA ILE A 44 -6.67 -21.12 5.03
C ILE A 44 -6.47 -22.54 5.59
N GLY A 45 -5.59 -22.67 6.57
CA GLY A 45 -5.18 -23.95 7.16
C GLY A 45 -3.96 -24.60 6.52
N GLU A 46 -3.45 -24.10 5.39
CA GLU A 46 -2.21 -24.62 4.80
C GLU A 46 -1.00 -24.26 5.65
N SER A 47 -0.09 -25.22 5.82
CA SER A 47 1.16 -25.01 6.55
C SER A 47 2.10 -24.07 5.81
N VAL A 48 2.76 -23.21 6.59
CA VAL A 48 3.69 -22.22 6.08
C VAL A 48 4.93 -22.11 6.95
N PHE A 49 6.02 -21.66 6.33
CA PHE A 49 7.29 -21.43 7.00
C PHE A 49 7.78 -20.01 6.77
N ALA A 50 8.03 -19.26 7.84
CA ALA A 50 8.64 -17.96 7.75
C ALA A 50 10.14 -18.07 8.00
N ILE A 51 10.94 -17.44 7.14
CA ILE A 51 12.40 -17.41 7.28
C ILE A 51 12.86 -15.97 7.40
N GLY A 52 13.71 -15.69 8.40
CA GLY A 52 14.24 -14.35 8.62
C GLY A 52 15.45 -14.31 9.54
N ASN A 53 15.72 -13.11 10.05
CA ASN A 53 16.82 -12.83 10.97
C ASN A 53 16.31 -12.05 12.19
N PRO A 54 15.39 -12.64 12.98
CA PRO A 54 14.77 -11.95 14.10
C PRO A 54 15.82 -11.62 15.17
N PHE A 55 15.83 -10.38 15.64
CA PHE A 55 16.80 -9.90 16.65
C PHE A 55 18.29 -10.10 16.28
N GLY A 56 18.61 -10.31 14.99
CA GLY A 56 19.97 -10.61 14.55
C GLY A 56 20.41 -12.06 14.74
N LEU A 57 19.50 -12.94 15.18
CA LEU A 57 19.67 -14.39 15.19
C LEU A 57 19.56 -14.92 13.76
N THR A 58 20.70 -15.04 13.08
CA THR A 58 20.76 -15.38 11.66
C THR A 58 20.08 -16.72 11.37
N HIS A 59 19.28 -16.78 10.30
CA HIS A 59 18.66 -18.00 9.75
C HIS A 59 17.64 -18.68 10.67
N THR A 60 16.72 -17.90 11.25
CA THR A 60 15.61 -18.47 12.04
C THR A 60 14.48 -18.90 11.11
N VAL A 61 13.97 -20.11 11.34
CA VAL A 61 12.79 -20.65 10.67
C VAL A 61 11.69 -20.83 11.71
N THR A 62 10.48 -20.39 11.39
CA THR A 62 9.28 -20.61 12.20
C THR A 62 8.21 -21.23 11.33
N ALA A 63 7.34 -22.06 11.90
CA ALA A 63 6.29 -22.76 11.20
C ALA A 63 4.93 -22.36 11.78
N GLY A 64 3.90 -22.40 10.94
CA GLY A 64 2.52 -22.15 11.31
C GLY A 64 1.59 -22.53 10.16
N ILE A 65 0.44 -21.89 10.09
CA ILE A 65 -0.54 -22.02 9.02
C ILE A 65 -0.98 -20.66 8.49
N ILE A 66 -1.66 -20.66 7.35
CA ILE A 66 -2.45 -19.51 6.91
C ILE A 66 -3.71 -19.44 7.77
N SER A 67 -3.79 -18.44 8.64
CA SER A 67 -4.93 -18.23 9.53
C SER A 67 -6.07 -17.48 8.84
N ALA A 68 -5.76 -16.60 7.90
CA ALA A 68 -6.74 -15.84 7.12
C ALA A 68 -6.11 -15.23 5.85
N LYS A 69 -6.97 -14.79 4.92
CA LYS A 69 -6.61 -14.00 3.73
C LYS A 69 -7.34 -12.65 3.76
N ASN A 70 -6.90 -11.71 2.94
CA ASN A 70 -7.54 -10.41 2.72
C ASN A 70 -7.76 -9.62 4.02
N ARG A 71 -6.74 -9.61 4.88
CA ARG A 71 -6.82 -8.89 6.15
C ARG A 71 -6.54 -7.41 5.97
N ALA A 72 -7.52 -6.61 6.37
CA ALA A 72 -7.38 -5.19 6.62
C ALA A 72 -6.90 -4.97 8.05
N ILE A 73 -5.73 -4.36 8.23
CA ILE A 73 -5.11 -4.11 9.54
C ILE A 73 -4.79 -2.62 9.75
N GLY A 74 -5.17 -1.76 8.81
CA GLY A 74 -5.09 -0.30 8.96
C GLY A 74 -3.66 0.26 8.92
N VAL A 75 -2.68 -0.54 8.50
CA VAL A 75 -1.26 -0.10 8.36
C VAL A 75 -0.82 0.06 6.91
N GLY A 76 -1.66 -0.28 5.93
CA GLY A 76 -1.37 -0.12 4.49
C GLY A 76 -2.63 0.29 3.72
N ALA A 77 -2.46 0.88 2.52
CA ALA A 77 -3.63 1.39 1.77
C ALA A 77 -4.43 0.30 1.06
N LEU A 78 -3.85 -0.89 0.84
CA LEU A 78 -4.55 -2.01 0.18
C LEU A 78 -5.19 -3.00 1.16
N ASP A 79 -4.70 -3.07 2.40
CA ASP A 79 -5.32 -3.85 3.47
C ASP A 79 -5.72 -5.29 3.00
N ASN A 80 -4.78 -5.95 2.32
CA ASN A 80 -4.93 -7.27 1.68
C ASN A 80 -3.82 -8.25 2.12
N PHE A 81 -3.62 -8.39 3.43
CA PHE A 81 -2.53 -9.25 3.94
C PHE A 81 -2.94 -10.71 4.07
N LEU A 82 -1.97 -11.61 3.87
CA LEU A 82 -2.04 -12.98 4.38
C LEU A 82 -1.77 -12.94 5.89
N GLN A 83 -2.61 -13.59 6.68
CA GLN A 83 -2.41 -13.75 8.12
C GLN A 83 -1.86 -15.15 8.40
N THR A 84 -0.87 -15.24 9.28
CA THR A 84 -0.31 -16.50 9.77
C THR A 84 -0.07 -16.45 11.27
N ASP A 85 -0.12 -17.62 11.91
CA ASP A 85 0.29 -17.84 13.30
C ASP A 85 1.76 -18.30 13.41
N ALA A 86 2.46 -18.46 12.29
CA ALA A 86 3.90 -18.64 12.29
C ALA A 86 4.55 -17.44 13.00
N SER A 87 5.48 -17.71 13.91
CA SER A 87 6.09 -16.63 14.70
C SER A 87 6.85 -15.65 13.82
N ILE A 88 6.27 -14.46 13.64
CA ILE A 88 6.90 -13.29 13.02
C ILE A 88 7.36 -12.34 14.12
N ASN A 89 8.60 -11.86 14.05
CA ASN A 89 9.19 -10.90 14.99
C ASN A 89 9.99 -9.84 14.24
N PHE A 90 10.40 -8.78 14.94
CA PHE A 90 11.32 -7.77 14.40
C PHE A 90 12.59 -8.42 13.83
N GLY A 91 12.84 -8.20 12.54
CA GLY A 91 13.93 -8.81 11.77
C GLY A 91 13.49 -9.91 10.80
N ASN A 92 12.21 -10.31 10.80
CA ASN A 92 11.63 -11.14 9.74
C ASN A 92 11.12 -10.31 8.55
N SER A 93 10.87 -9.01 8.72
CA SER A 93 10.38 -8.13 7.66
C SER A 93 11.27 -8.16 6.40
N GLY A 94 10.64 -8.29 5.24
CA GLY A 94 11.29 -8.50 3.94
C GLY A 94 11.72 -9.95 3.66
N GLY A 95 11.62 -10.85 4.65
CA GLY A 95 11.86 -12.29 4.49
C GLY A 95 10.69 -13.02 3.84
N PRO A 96 10.92 -14.20 3.25
CA PRO A 96 9.87 -14.99 2.59
C PRO A 96 8.97 -15.74 3.59
N LEU A 97 7.71 -15.90 3.19
CA LEU A 97 6.78 -16.89 3.71
C LEU A 97 6.62 -17.99 2.65
N PHE A 98 7.00 -19.22 3.01
CA PHE A 98 7.00 -20.38 2.13
C PHE A 98 5.80 -21.28 2.35
N ASP A 99 5.33 -21.93 1.29
CA ASP A 99 4.45 -23.09 1.39
C ASP A 99 5.25 -24.40 1.62
N LEU A 100 4.56 -25.54 1.64
CA LEU A 100 5.18 -26.86 1.82
C LEU A 100 6.05 -27.31 0.63
N HIS A 101 5.89 -26.72 -0.56
CA HIS A 101 6.69 -27.02 -1.74
C HIS A 101 8.01 -26.23 -1.77
N GLY A 102 8.14 -25.23 -0.90
CA GLY A 102 9.29 -24.32 -0.88
C GLY A 102 9.11 -23.13 -1.83
N ASP A 103 7.88 -22.87 -2.27
CA ASP A 103 7.54 -21.71 -3.08
C ASP A 103 7.21 -20.51 -2.18
N VAL A 104 7.71 -19.33 -2.52
CA VAL A 104 7.36 -18.11 -1.79
C VAL A 104 5.91 -17.73 -2.10
N ILE A 105 5.07 -17.68 -1.08
CA ILE A 105 3.66 -17.26 -1.17
C ILE A 105 3.41 -15.88 -0.56
N GLY A 106 4.37 -15.33 0.19
CA GLY A 106 4.27 -13.98 0.72
C GLY A 106 5.59 -13.39 1.19
N ILE A 107 5.58 -12.09 1.48
CA ILE A 107 6.72 -11.35 2.03
C ILE A 107 6.32 -10.87 3.43
N ASN A 108 7.02 -11.34 4.46
CA ASN A 108 6.74 -10.97 5.84
C ASN A 108 6.92 -9.45 5.98
N THR A 109 5.95 -8.75 6.56
CA THR A 109 6.00 -7.28 6.71
C THR A 109 5.85 -6.87 8.17
N ALA A 110 4.70 -7.20 8.76
CA ALA A 110 4.23 -6.59 9.99
C ALA A 110 3.77 -7.64 10.99
N ILE A 111 3.72 -7.21 12.24
CA ILE A 111 3.11 -7.93 13.36
C ILE A 111 2.10 -7.01 14.01
N ASN A 112 1.02 -7.57 14.55
CA ASN A 112 0.27 -6.83 15.56
C ASN A 112 1.02 -6.97 16.89
N ALA A 113 1.68 -5.89 17.35
CA ALA A 113 2.43 -5.91 18.61
C ALA A 113 1.55 -6.14 19.85
N GLN A 114 0.22 -5.97 19.75
CA GLN A 114 -0.74 -6.12 20.83
C GLN A 114 -1.37 -7.52 20.88
N GLY A 115 -1.19 -8.35 19.85
CA GLY A 115 -1.73 -9.71 19.78
C GLY A 115 -0.63 -10.74 19.55
N GLN A 116 -0.70 -11.88 20.27
CA GLN A 116 0.21 -13.00 20.03
C GLN A 116 -0.21 -13.75 18.76
N ASN A 117 0.77 -14.27 18.01
CA ASN A 117 0.57 -15.12 16.83
C ASN A 117 -0.28 -14.47 15.73
N LEU A 118 -0.12 -13.16 15.54
CA LEU A 118 -0.70 -12.39 14.43
C LEU A 118 0.42 -11.85 13.54
N GLY A 119 0.94 -12.73 12.68
CA GLY A 119 1.89 -12.38 11.63
C GLY A 119 1.17 -11.99 10.34
N PHE A 120 1.72 -11.00 9.63
CA PHE A 120 1.18 -10.53 8.36
C PHE A 120 2.23 -10.54 7.26
N ALA A 121 1.83 -11.03 6.09
CA ALA A 121 2.65 -11.06 4.89
C ALA A 121 1.91 -10.43 3.71
N ILE A 122 2.64 -9.68 2.89
CA ILE A 122 2.17 -9.18 1.60
C ILE A 122 2.04 -10.40 0.68
N PRO A 123 0.90 -10.63 0.02
CA PRO A 123 0.73 -11.74 -0.93
C PRO A 123 1.78 -11.68 -2.05
N ILE A 124 2.36 -12.83 -2.44
CA ILE A 124 3.38 -12.81 -3.50
C ILE A 124 2.82 -12.37 -4.85
N ASP A 125 1.55 -12.65 -5.14
CA ASP A 125 0.90 -12.22 -6.38
C ASP A 125 0.79 -10.68 -6.46
N GLU A 126 0.61 -10.01 -5.33
CA GLU A 126 0.64 -8.54 -5.22
C GLU A 126 2.03 -8.00 -5.59
N ALA A 127 3.08 -8.58 -5.00
CA ALA A 127 4.44 -8.16 -5.33
C ALA A 127 4.79 -8.40 -6.80
N LYS A 128 4.38 -9.56 -7.36
CA LYS A 128 4.59 -9.91 -8.77
C LYS A 128 3.90 -8.93 -9.73
N ALA A 129 2.67 -8.52 -9.42
CA ALA A 129 1.90 -7.60 -10.25
C ALA A 129 2.62 -6.25 -10.47
N HIS A 130 3.46 -5.85 -9.51
CA HIS A 130 4.15 -4.56 -9.50
C HIS A 130 5.65 -4.64 -9.84
N LEU A 131 6.20 -5.84 -10.09
CA LEU A 131 7.64 -6.00 -10.35
C LEU A 131 8.11 -5.21 -11.57
N ASP A 132 7.34 -5.20 -12.65
CA ASP A 132 7.76 -4.54 -13.89
C ASP A 132 7.73 -3.01 -13.76
N GLU A 133 6.75 -2.47 -13.03
CA GLU A 133 6.72 -1.03 -12.72
C GLU A 133 7.91 -0.63 -11.84
N LEU A 134 8.19 -1.41 -10.78
CA LEU A 134 9.34 -1.18 -9.92
C LEU A 134 10.67 -1.27 -10.69
N LYS A 135 10.79 -2.17 -11.67
CA LYS A 135 11.98 -2.29 -12.53
C LYS A 135 12.14 -1.13 -13.50
N ASN A 136 11.05 -0.73 -14.15
CA ASN A 136 11.09 0.20 -15.28
C ASN A 136 11.01 1.68 -14.84
N PHE A 137 10.23 1.96 -13.79
CA PHE A 137 9.97 3.33 -13.32
C PHE A 137 10.55 3.60 -11.93
N GLY A 138 10.86 2.55 -11.16
CA GLY A 138 11.36 2.69 -9.79
C GLY A 138 10.28 2.86 -8.72
N TYR A 139 9.01 2.91 -9.11
CA TYR A 139 7.84 3.03 -8.22
C TYR A 139 6.60 2.44 -8.91
N VAL A 140 5.54 2.19 -8.14
CA VAL A 140 4.24 1.74 -8.68
C VAL A 140 3.43 2.94 -9.14
N VAL A 141 2.98 2.92 -10.40
CA VAL A 141 2.28 4.04 -11.03
C VAL A 141 0.81 3.98 -10.64
N ARG A 142 0.36 4.92 -9.80
CA ARG A 142 -1.04 4.99 -9.37
C ARG A 142 -1.77 6.18 -9.99
N PRO A 143 -3.06 6.03 -10.33
CA PRO A 143 -3.93 7.17 -10.53
C PRO A 143 -4.01 7.99 -9.23
N TRP A 144 -3.82 9.30 -9.31
CA TRP A 144 -3.90 10.19 -8.14
C TRP A 144 -4.55 11.53 -8.48
N LEU A 145 -5.05 12.20 -7.44
CA LEU A 145 -5.54 13.59 -7.51
C LEU A 145 -4.58 14.58 -6.83
N GLY A 146 -3.65 14.07 -6.03
CA GLY A 146 -2.64 14.86 -5.31
C GLY A 146 -3.22 15.62 -4.13
N VAL A 147 -4.22 15.04 -3.47
CA VAL A 147 -4.96 15.62 -2.34
C VAL A 147 -4.52 14.94 -1.05
N LEU A 148 -4.11 15.72 -0.06
CA LEU A 148 -4.09 15.30 1.34
C LEU A 148 -5.44 15.69 1.93
N GLY A 149 -6.24 14.73 2.34
CA GLY A 149 -7.52 14.98 2.96
C GLY A 149 -7.79 14.14 4.18
N GLU A 150 -8.67 14.66 5.03
CA GLU A 150 -9.10 14.01 6.27
C GLU A 150 -10.58 13.66 6.19
N THR A 151 -10.92 12.47 6.66
CA THR A 151 -12.33 12.05 6.80
C THR A 151 -13.00 12.96 7.83
N ILE A 152 -14.17 13.49 7.49
CA ILE A 152 -14.98 14.26 8.44
C ILE A 152 -15.45 13.31 9.54
N THR A 153 -15.12 13.68 10.77
CA THR A 153 -15.65 13.03 11.98
C THR A 153 -16.72 13.92 12.60
N PRO A 154 -17.62 13.37 13.45
CA PRO A 154 -18.60 14.18 14.19
C PRO A 154 -17.95 15.31 14.99
N ALA A 155 -16.76 15.07 15.56
CA ALA A 155 -16.00 16.08 16.29
C ALA A 155 -15.53 17.23 15.37
N LEU A 156 -14.99 16.91 14.19
CA LEU A 156 -14.57 17.91 13.20
C LEU A 156 -15.76 18.69 12.64
N GLN A 157 -16.87 18.00 12.33
CA GLN A 157 -18.09 18.63 11.84
C GLN A 157 -18.60 19.66 12.85
N HIS A 158 -18.70 19.29 14.13
CA HIS A 158 -19.22 20.16 15.17
C HIS A 158 -18.27 21.34 15.45
N TYR A 159 -16.97 21.07 15.59
CA TYR A 159 -15.98 22.09 15.94
C TYR A 159 -15.85 23.18 14.86
N TYR A 160 -15.88 22.79 13.58
CA TYR A 160 -15.75 23.71 12.45
C TYR A 160 -17.11 24.13 11.84
N ASN A 161 -18.23 23.67 12.40
CA ASN A 161 -19.58 23.88 11.88
C ASN A 161 -19.68 23.57 10.38
N LEU A 162 -19.17 22.39 9.98
CA LEU A 162 -19.13 21.98 8.58
C LEU A 162 -20.55 21.74 8.04
N PRO A 163 -20.80 22.03 6.75
CA PRO A 163 -22.12 21.89 6.12
C PRO A 163 -22.58 20.43 5.92
N THR A 164 -21.73 19.47 6.26
CA THR A 164 -21.96 18.03 6.10
C THR A 164 -21.25 17.27 7.22
N ASP A 165 -21.77 16.11 7.58
CA ASP A 165 -21.23 15.16 8.56
C ASP A 165 -20.38 14.04 7.95
N HIS A 166 -20.26 14.03 6.62
CA HIS A 166 -19.51 13.04 5.87
C HIS A 166 -18.71 13.67 4.73
N GLY A 167 -17.73 12.94 4.22
CA GLY A 167 -16.86 13.35 3.14
C GLY A 167 -15.43 13.55 3.59
N VAL A 168 -14.63 14.08 2.68
CA VAL A 168 -13.19 14.27 2.89
C VAL A 168 -12.85 15.74 2.74
N VAL A 169 -12.41 16.37 3.83
CA VAL A 169 -11.92 17.76 3.78
C VAL A 169 -10.54 17.79 3.16
N VAL A 170 -10.34 18.65 2.18
CA VAL A 170 -9.05 18.88 1.54
C VAL A 170 -8.18 19.72 2.46
N VAL A 171 -7.14 19.11 3.02
CA VAL A 171 -6.23 19.77 3.97
C VAL A 171 -5.09 20.46 3.21
N LYS A 172 -4.46 19.72 2.29
CA LYS A 172 -3.34 20.20 1.47
C LYS A 172 -3.34 19.53 0.10
N PHE A 173 -2.48 20.03 -0.78
CA PHE A 173 -2.19 19.42 -2.06
C PHE A 173 -0.71 19.09 -2.18
N ALA A 174 -0.40 18.00 -2.88
CA ALA A 174 0.94 17.74 -3.35
C ALA A 174 1.39 18.79 -4.38
N ALA A 175 2.70 18.84 -4.63
CA ALA A 175 3.24 19.61 -5.73
C ALA A 175 2.64 19.10 -7.06
N LYS A 176 2.16 20.02 -7.91
CA LYS A 176 1.53 19.70 -9.22
C LYS A 176 0.29 18.80 -9.13
N ALA A 177 -0.43 18.80 -8.00
CA ALA A 177 -1.65 18.04 -7.82
C ALA A 177 -2.73 18.39 -8.88
N PRO A 178 -3.25 17.40 -9.63
CA PRO A 178 -4.32 17.63 -10.60
C PRO A 178 -5.55 18.30 -10.03
N ALA A 179 -5.96 17.93 -8.81
CA ALA A 179 -7.11 18.54 -8.14
C ALA A 179 -6.95 20.04 -7.91
N LYS A 180 -5.72 20.47 -7.56
CA LYS A 180 -5.41 21.89 -7.39
C LYS A 180 -5.48 22.64 -8.72
N THR A 181 -4.93 22.06 -9.78
CA THR A 181 -4.99 22.63 -11.14
C THR A 181 -6.42 22.73 -11.65
N ALA A 182 -7.29 21.79 -11.27
CA ALA A 182 -8.71 21.80 -11.62
C ALA A 182 -9.55 22.81 -10.82
N GLY A 183 -8.98 23.47 -9.81
CA GLY A 183 -9.63 24.57 -9.07
C GLY A 183 -10.15 24.21 -7.68
N LEU A 184 -9.86 23.01 -7.18
CA LEU A 184 -10.07 22.69 -5.76
C LEU A 184 -9.08 23.46 -4.88
N THR A 185 -9.52 23.78 -3.67
CA THR A 185 -8.74 24.55 -2.67
C THR A 185 -8.79 23.88 -1.30
N ASN A 186 -7.85 24.26 -0.41
CA ASN A 186 -7.88 23.79 0.97
C ASN A 186 -9.20 24.22 1.63
N GLY A 187 -9.78 23.33 2.42
CA GLY A 187 -11.09 23.51 3.05
C GLY A 187 -12.28 23.07 2.20
N ASP A 188 -12.08 22.72 0.93
CA ASP A 188 -13.14 22.08 0.14
C ASP A 188 -13.45 20.69 0.71
N ILE A 189 -14.73 20.33 0.77
CA ILE A 189 -15.16 19.01 1.25
C ILE A 189 -15.62 18.18 0.07
N VAL A 190 -14.86 17.15 -0.29
CA VAL A 190 -15.25 16.20 -1.34
C VAL A 190 -16.35 15.29 -0.81
N VAL A 191 -17.50 15.33 -1.47
CA VAL A 191 -18.70 14.55 -1.10
C VAL A 191 -19.10 13.53 -2.18
N LYS A 192 -18.68 13.73 -3.44
CA LYS A 192 -18.80 12.71 -4.49
C LYS A 192 -17.58 12.68 -5.40
N VAL A 193 -17.25 11.49 -5.88
CA VAL A 193 -16.35 11.29 -7.02
C VAL A 193 -17.09 10.42 -8.04
N ASN A 194 -17.17 10.92 -9.27
CA ASN A 194 -18.13 10.50 -10.29
C ASN A 194 -19.55 10.50 -9.68
N ASP A 195 -20.27 9.40 -9.82
CA ASP A 195 -21.62 9.24 -9.27
C ASP A 195 -21.65 8.56 -7.89
N GLN A 196 -20.49 8.35 -7.27
CA GLN A 196 -20.39 7.67 -5.97
C GLN A 196 -20.20 8.64 -4.81
N ASP A 197 -20.97 8.43 -3.74
CA ASP A 197 -20.85 9.16 -2.48
C ASP A 197 -19.51 8.85 -1.80
N ILE A 198 -18.87 9.89 -1.28
CA ILE A 198 -17.66 9.81 -0.47
C ILE A 198 -18.05 10.03 0.98
N LYS A 199 -17.86 9.01 1.82
CA LYS A 199 -18.05 9.12 3.27
C LYS A 199 -16.70 9.31 3.96
N GLU A 200 -15.68 8.63 3.46
CA GLU A 200 -14.35 8.63 4.04
C GLU A 200 -13.25 8.58 2.98
N ARG A 201 -12.01 8.81 3.42
CA ARG A 201 -10.81 8.79 2.57
C ARG A 201 -10.64 7.50 1.78
N ALA A 202 -10.97 6.36 2.38
CA ALA A 202 -10.87 5.05 1.74
C ALA A 202 -11.79 4.93 0.50
N ASP A 203 -12.91 5.65 0.47
CA ASP A 203 -13.81 5.67 -0.69
C ASP A 203 -13.15 6.33 -1.89
N VAL A 204 -12.47 7.46 -1.68
CA VAL A 204 -11.74 8.18 -2.74
C VAL A 204 -10.64 7.29 -3.30
N GLN A 205 -9.86 6.63 -2.44
CA GLN A 205 -8.78 5.75 -2.86
C GLN A 205 -9.29 4.56 -3.67
N ARG A 206 -10.36 3.90 -3.20
CA ARG A 206 -10.99 2.77 -3.89
C ARG A 206 -11.56 3.15 -5.25
N LEU A 207 -12.09 4.38 -5.38
CA LEU A 207 -12.60 4.90 -6.65
C LEU A 207 -11.48 5.24 -7.62
N LEU A 208 -10.42 5.90 -7.14
CA LEU A 208 -9.26 6.22 -7.96
C LEU A 208 -8.53 4.98 -8.42
N ALA A 209 -8.46 3.91 -7.61
CA ALA A 209 -7.84 2.64 -8.00
C ALA A 209 -8.46 2.00 -9.26
N LYS A 210 -9.68 2.39 -9.65
CA LYS A 210 -10.35 1.94 -10.87
C LYS A 210 -10.07 2.83 -12.09
N ALA A 211 -9.53 4.02 -11.87
CA ALA A 211 -9.19 4.96 -12.93
C ALA A 211 -7.79 4.68 -13.49
N LYS A 212 -7.50 5.21 -14.66
CA LYS A 212 -6.17 5.21 -15.28
C LYS A 212 -5.65 6.64 -15.38
N PRO A 213 -4.33 6.84 -15.33
CA PRO A 213 -3.73 8.12 -15.70
C PRO A 213 -4.24 8.56 -17.08
N GLY A 214 -4.75 9.79 -17.17
CA GLY A 214 -5.38 10.35 -18.36
C GLY A 214 -6.91 10.40 -18.29
N ASP A 215 -7.54 9.57 -17.47
CA ASP A 215 -8.99 9.58 -17.26
C ASP A 215 -9.45 10.89 -16.62
N LYS A 216 -10.72 11.23 -16.83
CA LYS A 216 -11.38 12.37 -16.19
C LYS A 216 -12.32 11.85 -15.12
N VAL A 217 -12.22 12.41 -13.93
CA VAL A 217 -13.15 12.13 -12.82
C VAL A 217 -13.91 13.39 -12.47
N SER A 218 -15.23 13.27 -12.31
CA SER A 218 -16.06 14.37 -11.81
C SER A 218 -15.95 14.40 -10.29
N VAL A 219 -15.70 15.57 -9.70
CA VAL A 219 -15.60 15.73 -8.25
C VAL A 219 -16.63 16.74 -7.81
N LYS A 220 -17.56 16.32 -6.95
CA LYS A 220 -18.50 17.22 -6.28
C LYS A 220 -17.92 17.58 -4.91
N ALA A 221 -17.74 18.87 -4.67
CA ALA A 221 -17.20 19.39 -3.42
C ALA A 221 -18.07 20.51 -2.83
N LEU A 222 -17.97 20.73 -1.52
CA LEU A 222 -18.57 21.85 -0.82
C LEU A 222 -17.49 22.86 -0.45
N ARG A 223 -17.69 24.13 -0.81
CA ARG A 223 -16.84 25.26 -0.40
C ARG A 223 -17.68 26.24 0.42
N GLY A 224 -17.68 26.04 1.73
CA GLY A 224 -18.69 26.62 2.61
C GLY A 224 -20.08 26.13 2.20
N ALA A 225 -21.04 27.04 2.00
CA ALA A 225 -22.40 26.70 1.56
C ALA A 225 -22.54 26.42 0.06
N ARG A 226 -21.48 26.62 -0.75
CA ARG A 226 -21.54 26.47 -2.21
C ARG A 226 -21.17 25.07 -2.64
N VAL A 227 -21.95 24.53 -3.58
CA VAL A 227 -21.65 23.26 -4.27
C VAL A 227 -20.79 23.56 -5.49
N LEU A 228 -19.68 22.84 -5.62
CA LEU A 228 -18.77 22.86 -6.75
C LEU A 228 -18.81 21.51 -7.46
N ASN A 229 -18.81 21.54 -8.80
CA ASN A 229 -18.57 20.36 -9.62
C ASN A 229 -17.33 20.65 -10.46
N VAL A 230 -16.29 19.84 -10.29
CA VAL A 230 -14.98 20.04 -10.92
C VAL A 230 -14.61 18.77 -11.66
N GLU A 231 -14.24 18.89 -12.94
CA GLU A 231 -13.66 17.77 -13.68
C GLU A 231 -12.15 17.75 -13.48
N VAL A 232 -11.62 16.68 -12.90
CA VAL A 232 -10.18 16.53 -12.65
C VAL A 232 -9.62 15.47 -13.59
N LYS A 233 -8.58 15.83 -14.34
CA LYS A 233 -7.83 14.85 -15.13
C LYS A 233 -6.86 14.11 -14.23
N VAL A 234 -7.10 12.82 -14.02
CA VAL A 234 -6.24 11.94 -13.23
C VAL A 234 -4.87 11.87 -13.88
N THR A 235 -3.81 11.98 -13.09
CA THR A 235 -2.44 11.77 -13.57
C THR A 235 -1.79 10.58 -12.86
N ALA A 236 -0.60 10.21 -13.31
CA ALA A 236 0.24 9.27 -12.59
C ALA A 236 0.80 9.95 -11.33
N ALA A 237 0.72 9.28 -10.19
CA ALA A 237 1.41 9.69 -8.99
C ALA A 237 2.92 9.76 -9.26
N PRO A 238 3.63 10.77 -8.73
CA PRO A 238 5.09 10.78 -8.71
C PRO A 238 5.59 9.67 -7.80
N ASP A 239 6.91 9.47 -7.77
CA ASP A 239 7.54 8.55 -6.84
C ASP A 239 6.99 8.78 -5.41
N THR A 240 6.41 7.73 -4.81
CA THR A 240 5.84 7.76 -3.45
C THR A 240 6.84 8.20 -2.39
N SER A 241 8.14 8.18 -2.70
CA SER A 241 9.17 8.70 -1.82
C SER A 241 9.28 10.22 -1.78
N GLU A 242 8.74 10.91 -2.78
CA GLU A 242 8.57 12.36 -2.84
C GLU A 242 7.19 12.81 -2.33
N MET A 243 6.28 11.87 -2.05
CA MET A 243 4.93 12.17 -1.56
C MET A 243 4.94 12.38 -0.03
N PRO A 244 4.29 13.45 0.47
CA PRO A 244 3.95 13.55 1.89
C PRO A 244 3.08 12.37 2.34
N GLU A 245 3.27 11.92 3.58
CA GLU A 245 2.39 10.90 4.17
C GLU A 245 0.91 11.33 4.10
N GLY A 246 0.04 10.41 3.71
CA GLY A 246 -1.41 10.61 3.67
C GLY A 246 -1.99 11.20 2.37
N VAL A 247 -1.16 11.53 1.35
CA VAL A 247 -1.64 12.06 0.05
C VAL A 247 -2.20 10.94 -0.84
N PHE A 248 -3.32 11.20 -1.54
CA PHE A 248 -3.98 10.32 -2.51
C PHE A 248 -4.42 11.06 -3.79
#